data_AF-A0A971FX72-F1
#
_entry.id   AF-A0A971FX72-F1
#
_cell.length_a   1.000
_cell.length_b   1.000
_cell.length_c   1.000
_cell.angle_alpha   90.00
_cell.angle_beta   90.00
_cell.angle_gamma   90.00
#
_symmetry.space_group_name_H-M   'P 1'
#
loop_
_entity.id
_entity.type
_entity.pdbx_description
1 polymer ?
#
loop_
_entity_poly.entity_id
_entity_poly.type
_entity_poly.pdbx_seq_one_letter_code
_entity_poly.pdbx_strand_id
1 'polypeptide(L)'
;MSTALETPDTADRFSATIRELTVQDHRDAEGSALMRELVEGTLAPERLGEMLAQLLVVYRALESVGERLAGDPVIAPFLMPGLTRVAALEDDVRALLGADALDDLAVRAETTAYADRIEETAAWPAGYVAHHYTRYLGDLSGGQFIRRAVDRAYPDLGVRFFTFEEVASPKALKDQYRANLDATPWDDAERDRVVAEIRRAYALNTTLFNALDHPA
;
A
#
# COMPACT_ATOMS: atom_id res chain seq x y z
N MET A 1 -6.82 -43.70 -12.65
CA MET A 1 -6.93 -43.29 -11.23
C MET A 1 -6.69 -41.80 -11.17
N SER A 2 -7.77 -41.03 -11.06
CA SER A 2 -7.73 -39.57 -11.04
C SER A 2 -7.31 -39.13 -9.64
N THR A 3 -6.11 -38.59 -9.50
CA THR A 3 -5.66 -37.91 -8.29
C THR A 3 -6.40 -36.58 -8.22
N ALA A 4 -7.41 -36.49 -7.35
CA ALA A 4 -8.00 -35.23 -6.98
C ALA A 4 -6.93 -34.40 -6.25
N LEU A 5 -6.64 -33.20 -6.75
CA LEU A 5 -5.86 -32.20 -6.04
C LEU A 5 -6.67 -31.81 -4.80
N GLU A 6 -6.23 -32.25 -3.63
CA GLU A 6 -6.73 -31.74 -2.35
C GLU A 6 -6.44 -30.23 -2.32
N THR A 7 -7.50 -29.43 -2.39
CA THR A 7 -7.43 -28.02 -2.01
C THR A 7 -7.04 -27.97 -0.53
N PRO A 8 -5.93 -27.31 -0.16
CA PRO A 8 -5.51 -27.21 1.23
C PRO A 8 -6.63 -26.59 2.08
N ASP A 9 -6.76 -27.06 3.32
CA ASP A 9 -7.69 -26.50 4.29
C ASP A 9 -7.42 -24.99 4.44
N THR A 10 -8.46 -24.22 4.72
CA THR A 10 -8.39 -22.77 4.94
C THR A 10 -7.32 -22.36 5.96
N ALA A 11 -6.95 -23.28 6.88
CA ALA A 11 -5.90 -23.11 7.88
C ALA A 11 -4.45 -23.17 7.31
N ASP A 12 -4.25 -23.70 6.10
CA ASP A 12 -2.92 -23.88 5.48
C ASP A 12 -2.58 -22.78 4.45
N ARG A 13 -3.48 -21.82 4.22
CA ARG A 13 -3.29 -20.75 3.24
C ARG A 13 -2.51 -19.58 3.84
N PHE A 14 -1.35 -19.29 3.25
CA PHE A 14 -0.49 -18.21 3.72
C PHE A 14 -1.20 -16.84 3.74
N SER A 15 -2.05 -16.56 2.76
CA SER A 15 -2.84 -15.33 2.72
C SER A 15 -3.84 -15.20 3.88
N ALA A 16 -4.34 -16.31 4.41
CA ALA A 16 -5.20 -16.35 5.60
C ALA A 16 -4.37 -16.12 6.87
N THR A 17 -3.20 -16.78 6.97
CA THR A 17 -2.24 -16.58 8.06
C THR A 17 -1.80 -15.12 8.19
N ILE A 18 -1.42 -14.48 7.07
CA ILE A 18 -1.09 -13.05 7.07
C ILE A 18 -2.24 -12.24 7.65
N ARG A 19 -3.46 -12.45 7.13
CA ARG A 19 -4.63 -11.69 7.55
C ARG A 19 -4.86 -11.81 9.06
N GLU A 20 -4.78 -13.01 9.61
CA GLU A 20 -4.98 -13.26 11.04
C GLU A 20 -3.89 -12.61 11.90
N LEU A 21 -2.62 -12.75 11.48
CA LEU A 21 -1.47 -12.29 12.25
C LEU A 21 -1.26 -10.77 12.23
N THR A 22 -1.90 -10.06 11.30
CA THR A 22 -1.74 -8.60 11.13
C THR A 22 -3.04 -7.82 11.35
N VAL A 23 -4.09 -8.43 11.91
CA VAL A 23 -5.35 -7.73 12.22
C VAL A 23 -5.10 -6.54 13.16
N GLN A 24 -4.24 -6.71 14.17
CA GLN A 24 -3.98 -5.64 15.12
C GLN A 24 -3.16 -4.52 14.49
N ASP A 25 -2.12 -4.86 13.73
CA ASP A 25 -1.30 -3.88 13.01
C ASP A 25 -2.15 -3.01 12.05
N HIS A 26 -3.11 -3.63 11.35
CA HIS A 26 -4.07 -2.92 10.51
C HIS A 26 -4.94 -1.95 11.30
N ARG A 27 -5.48 -2.38 12.45
CA ARG A 27 -6.33 -1.51 13.30
C ARG A 27 -5.54 -0.31 13.83
N ASP A 28 -4.30 -0.54 14.25
CA ASP A 28 -3.45 0.52 14.79
C ASP A 28 -3.08 1.54 13.70
N ALA A 29 -2.86 1.09 12.46
CA ALA A 29 -2.58 1.96 11.31
C ALA A 29 -3.77 2.84 10.87
N GLU A 30 -5.01 2.45 11.17
CA GLU A 30 -6.22 3.24 10.86
C GLU A 30 -6.50 4.36 11.87
N GLY A 31 -5.74 4.43 12.96
CA GLY A 31 -6.07 5.24 14.15
C GLY A 31 -5.52 6.67 14.21
N SER A 32 -4.82 7.18 13.19
CA SER A 32 -4.20 8.52 13.26
C SER A 32 -5.23 9.66 13.27
N ALA A 33 -4.87 10.82 13.85
CA ALA A 33 -5.78 11.97 13.87
C ALA A 33 -6.05 12.49 12.45
N LEU A 34 -5.01 12.56 11.62
CA LEU A 34 -5.11 12.95 10.22
C LEU A 34 -6.13 12.11 9.45
N MET A 35 -6.11 10.78 9.62
CA MET A 35 -7.06 9.90 8.92
C MET A 35 -8.50 10.11 9.38
N ARG A 36 -8.72 10.42 10.66
CA ARG A 36 -10.05 10.79 11.17
C ARG A 36 -10.54 12.09 10.54
N GLU A 37 -9.71 13.13 10.55
CA GLU A 37 -10.04 14.44 9.96
C GLU A 37 -10.33 14.32 8.45
N LEU A 38 -9.57 13.48 7.74
CA LEU A 38 -9.79 13.20 6.33
C LEU A 38 -11.17 12.59 6.08
N VAL A 39 -11.54 11.57 6.86
CA VAL A 39 -12.83 10.86 6.72
C VAL A 39 -14.03 11.72 7.16
N GLU A 40 -13.82 12.57 8.17
CA GLU A 40 -14.83 13.50 8.68
C GLU A 40 -15.02 14.73 7.78
N GLY A 41 -14.04 15.02 6.91
CA GLY A 41 -14.10 16.16 5.99
C GLY A 41 -13.64 17.48 6.62
N THR A 42 -12.83 17.41 7.68
CA THR A 42 -12.32 18.57 8.43
C THR A 42 -10.85 18.87 8.15
N LEU A 43 -10.16 17.97 7.44
CA LEU A 43 -8.76 18.15 7.04
C LEU A 43 -8.64 19.24 5.96
N ALA A 44 -7.70 20.17 6.14
CA ALA A 44 -7.43 21.19 5.13
C ALA A 44 -6.90 20.56 3.82
N PRO A 45 -7.28 21.06 2.62
CA PRO A 45 -6.80 20.54 1.34
C PRO A 45 -5.27 20.52 1.22
N GLU A 46 -4.59 21.52 1.78
CA GLU A 46 -3.13 21.59 1.79
C GLU A 46 -2.53 20.44 2.62
N ARG A 47 -3.14 20.10 3.76
CA ARG A 47 -2.73 18.96 4.61
C ARG A 47 -2.98 17.62 3.94
N LEU A 48 -4.06 17.51 3.14
CA LEU A 48 -4.27 16.36 2.27
C LEU A 48 -3.17 16.28 1.20
N GLY A 49 -2.79 17.41 0.59
CA GLY A 49 -1.67 17.50 -0.35
C GLY A 49 -0.35 17.04 0.27
N GLU A 50 -0.03 17.49 1.48
CA GLU A 50 1.16 17.07 2.24
C GLU A 50 1.18 15.56 2.51
N MET A 51 0.02 14.99 2.90
CA MET A 51 -0.12 13.54 3.08
C MET A 51 0.16 12.78 1.78
N LEU A 52 -0.43 13.22 0.66
CA LEU A 52 -0.24 12.58 -0.64
C LEU A 52 1.20 12.75 -1.15
N ALA A 53 1.87 13.86 -0.84
CA ALA A 53 3.27 14.08 -1.13
C ALA A 53 4.18 13.08 -0.39
N GLN A 54 3.90 12.75 0.87
CA GLN A 54 4.65 11.71 1.57
C GLN A 54 4.38 10.32 0.97
N LEU A 55 3.12 10.01 0.65
CA LEU A 55 2.79 8.76 -0.02
C LEU A 55 3.46 8.65 -1.39
N LEU A 56 3.55 9.74 -2.17
CA LEU A 56 4.24 9.76 -3.46
C LEU A 56 5.68 9.25 -3.34
N VAL A 57 6.42 9.64 -2.30
CA VAL A 57 7.79 9.16 -2.07
C VAL A 57 7.82 7.64 -1.80
N VAL A 58 6.89 7.15 -0.97
CA VAL A 58 6.77 5.71 -0.67
C VAL A 58 6.40 4.90 -1.92
N TYR A 59 5.44 5.37 -2.72
CA TYR A 59 5.02 4.68 -3.95
C TYR A 59 6.08 4.77 -5.05
N ARG A 60 6.87 5.85 -5.14
CA ARG A 60 8.01 5.93 -6.06
C ARG A 60 9.04 4.83 -5.76
N ALA A 61 9.37 4.62 -4.48
CA ALA A 61 10.25 3.52 -4.08
C ALA A 61 9.61 2.15 -4.39
N LEU A 62 8.34 1.96 -4.03
CA LEU A 62 7.62 0.71 -4.24
C LEU A 62 7.56 0.34 -5.73
N GLU A 63 7.15 1.27 -6.58
CA GLU A 63 7.01 1.03 -8.02
C GLU A 63 8.37 0.88 -8.70
N SER A 64 9.40 1.65 -8.30
CA SER A 64 10.76 1.47 -8.82
C SER A 64 11.34 0.10 -8.47
N VAL A 65 11.22 -0.37 -7.22
CA VAL A 65 11.67 -1.71 -6.83
C VAL A 65 10.89 -2.77 -7.61
N GLY A 66 9.57 -2.59 -7.78
CA GLY A 66 8.73 -3.48 -8.58
C GLY A 66 9.21 -3.62 -10.02
N GLU A 67 9.52 -2.52 -10.69
CA GLU A 67 10.06 -2.52 -12.06
C GLU A 67 11.39 -3.28 -12.15
N ARG A 68 12.31 -3.06 -11.19
CA ARG A 68 13.60 -3.76 -11.17
C ARG A 68 13.45 -5.27 -10.93
N LEU A 69 12.42 -5.67 -10.19
CA LEU A 69 12.09 -7.07 -9.91
C LEU A 69 11.11 -7.68 -10.92
N ALA A 70 10.69 -6.97 -11.97
CA ALA A 70 9.64 -7.44 -12.88
C ALA A 70 10.00 -8.74 -13.64
N GLY A 71 11.28 -9.05 -13.77
CA GLY A 71 11.77 -10.30 -14.36
C GLY A 71 11.82 -11.49 -13.38
N ASP A 72 11.64 -11.26 -12.08
CA ASP A 72 11.66 -12.31 -11.07
C ASP A 72 10.35 -13.13 -11.12
N PRO A 73 10.39 -14.47 -11.24
CA PRO A 73 9.20 -15.30 -11.38
C PRO A 73 8.31 -15.33 -10.14
N VAL A 74 8.83 -15.00 -8.96
CA VAL A 74 8.05 -14.85 -7.73
C VAL A 74 7.32 -13.51 -7.74
N ILE A 75 7.93 -12.45 -8.30
CA ILE A 75 7.38 -11.09 -8.25
C ILE A 75 6.42 -10.79 -9.39
N ALA A 76 6.73 -11.23 -10.60
CA ALA A 76 5.95 -10.93 -11.80
C ALA A 76 4.43 -11.16 -11.63
N PRO A 77 3.95 -12.23 -10.95
CA PRO A 77 2.51 -12.41 -10.71
C PRO A 77 1.86 -11.32 -9.86
N PHE A 78 2.59 -10.64 -8.98
CA PHE A 78 2.08 -9.58 -8.11
C PHE A 78 1.98 -8.22 -8.80
N LEU A 79 2.76 -7.99 -9.86
CA LEU A 79 2.77 -6.74 -10.64
C LEU A 79 1.58 -6.69 -11.61
N MET A 80 0.38 -6.71 -11.05
CA MET A 80 -0.86 -6.73 -11.83
C MET A 80 -1.15 -5.34 -12.42
N PRO A 81 -1.64 -5.27 -13.68
CA PRO A 81 -1.99 -4.01 -14.32
C PRO A 81 -3.00 -3.17 -13.52
N GLY A 82 -2.89 -1.85 -13.62
CA GLY A 82 -3.80 -0.90 -12.99
C GLY A 82 -3.54 -0.62 -11.51
N LEU A 83 -2.53 -1.24 -10.90
CA LEU A 83 -2.18 -0.98 -9.49
C LEU A 83 -1.37 0.30 -9.28
N THR A 84 -0.45 0.64 -10.17
CA THR A 84 0.48 1.79 -10.02
C THR A 84 -0.25 3.08 -9.67
N ARG A 85 0.29 3.83 -8.70
CA ARG A 85 -0.28 5.05 -8.12
C ARG A 85 0.56 6.29 -8.34
N VAL A 86 1.85 6.18 -8.67
CA VAL A 86 2.76 7.34 -8.78
C VAL A 86 2.18 8.44 -9.66
N ALA A 87 1.68 8.13 -10.86
CA ALA A 87 1.11 9.13 -11.76
C ALA A 87 -0.09 9.88 -11.13
N ALA A 88 -1.00 9.15 -10.48
CA ALA A 88 -2.15 9.74 -9.79
C ALA A 88 -1.72 10.61 -8.61
N LEU A 89 -0.72 10.16 -7.84
CA LEU A 89 -0.17 10.92 -6.72
C LEU A 89 0.54 12.20 -7.18
N GLU A 90 1.29 12.16 -8.27
CA GLU A 90 1.91 13.35 -8.84
C GLU A 90 0.87 14.40 -9.27
N ASP A 91 -0.20 13.96 -9.94
CA ASP A 91 -1.30 14.84 -10.34
C ASP A 91 -2.00 15.46 -9.13
N ASP A 92 -2.32 14.65 -8.11
CA ASP A 92 -2.97 15.13 -6.89
C ASP A 92 -2.08 16.12 -6.12
N VAL A 93 -0.77 15.84 -6.02
CA VAL A 93 0.17 16.74 -5.35
C VAL A 93 0.27 18.07 -6.09
N ARG A 94 0.37 18.07 -7.42
CA ARG A 94 0.39 19.31 -8.21
C ARG A 94 -0.91 20.10 -8.06
N ALA A 95 -2.05 19.42 -7.99
CA ALA A 95 -3.35 20.05 -7.85
C ALA A 95 -3.55 20.71 -6.47
N LEU A 96 -3.05 20.08 -5.40
CA LEU A 96 -3.28 20.54 -4.02
C LEU A 96 -2.18 21.46 -3.48
N LEU A 97 -0.92 21.27 -3.91
CA LEU A 97 0.24 22.02 -3.41
C LEU A 97 0.84 22.99 -4.43
N GLY A 98 0.38 22.94 -5.69
CA GLY A 98 0.85 23.78 -6.79
C GLY A 98 1.73 23.04 -7.79
N ALA A 99 1.82 23.57 -9.02
CA ALA A 99 2.46 22.90 -10.15
C ALA A 99 3.93 22.52 -9.92
N ASP A 100 4.67 23.37 -9.18
CA ASP A 100 6.10 23.21 -8.92
C ASP A 100 6.38 22.39 -7.64
N ALA A 101 5.34 21.88 -6.96
CA ALA A 101 5.48 21.18 -5.67
C ALA A 101 6.37 19.93 -5.74
N LEU A 102 6.49 19.31 -6.92
CA LEU A 102 7.33 18.12 -7.09
C LEU A 102 8.83 18.42 -7.16
N ASP A 103 9.21 19.67 -7.40
CA ASP A 103 10.61 20.08 -7.56
C ASP A 103 11.34 20.11 -6.21
N ASP A 104 10.62 20.37 -5.12
CA ASP A 104 11.14 20.41 -3.75
C ASP A 104 10.10 19.90 -2.75
N LEU A 105 9.93 18.58 -2.71
CA LEU A 105 9.05 17.95 -1.73
C LEU A 105 9.65 18.05 -0.33
N ALA A 106 8.89 18.59 0.63
CA ALA A 106 9.23 18.55 2.05
C ALA A 106 9.07 17.12 2.60
N VAL A 107 10.03 16.24 2.33
CA VAL A 107 10.01 14.83 2.74
C VAL A 107 10.35 14.70 4.23
N ARG A 108 9.48 14.01 4.99
CA ARG A 108 9.71 13.72 6.41
C ARG A 108 10.75 12.61 6.58
N ALA A 109 11.49 12.63 7.68
CA ALA A 109 12.48 11.59 7.97
C ALA A 109 11.85 10.19 8.05
N GLU A 110 10.62 10.10 8.57
CA GLU A 110 9.82 8.89 8.64
C GLU A 110 9.43 8.35 7.26
N THR A 111 9.11 9.26 6.33
CA THR A 111 8.86 8.92 4.93
C THR A 111 10.11 8.40 4.24
N THR A 112 11.26 9.06 4.43
CA THR A 112 12.56 8.59 3.94
C THR A 112 12.88 7.20 4.49
N ALA A 113 12.72 6.98 5.79
CA ALA A 113 12.97 5.68 6.41
C ALA A 113 12.07 4.56 5.84
N TYR A 114 10.82 4.87 5.49
CA TYR A 114 9.94 3.90 4.84
C TYR A 114 10.40 3.62 3.39
N ALA A 115 10.65 4.65 2.59
CA ALA A 115 11.14 4.50 1.23
C ALA A 115 12.47 3.72 1.18
N ASP A 116 13.42 4.05 2.04
CA ASP A 116 14.71 3.36 2.17
C ASP A 116 14.52 1.88 2.49
N ARG A 117 13.59 1.55 3.40
CA ARG A 117 13.30 0.15 3.72
C ARG A 117 12.72 -0.61 2.52
N ILE A 118 11.86 0.04 1.73
CA ILE A 118 11.33 -0.56 0.50
C ILE A 118 12.49 -0.81 -0.49
N GLU A 119 13.38 0.17 -0.68
CA GLU A 119 14.55 0.04 -1.55
C GLU A 119 15.47 -1.12 -1.14
N GLU A 120 15.71 -1.32 0.17
CA GLU A 120 16.47 -2.45 0.69
C GLU A 120 15.89 -3.81 0.29
N THR A 121 14.57 -3.91 0.08
CA THR A 121 13.91 -5.16 -0.34
C THR A 121 14.18 -5.55 -1.79
N ALA A 122 14.84 -4.71 -2.58
CA ALA A 122 15.29 -5.09 -3.93
C ALA A 122 16.25 -6.29 -3.93
N ALA A 123 16.98 -6.51 -2.83
CA ALA A 123 17.83 -7.69 -2.64
C ALA A 123 17.06 -8.90 -2.04
N TRP A 124 15.77 -8.73 -1.73
CA TRP A 124 14.93 -9.73 -1.06
C TRP A 124 13.50 -9.68 -1.61
N PRO A 125 13.22 -10.35 -2.75
CA PRO A 125 11.92 -10.30 -3.42
C PRO A 125 10.71 -10.61 -2.52
N ALA A 126 10.81 -11.62 -1.64
CA ALA A 126 9.70 -11.93 -0.73
C ALA A 126 9.40 -10.77 0.25
N GLY A 127 10.44 -10.06 0.71
CA GLY A 127 10.29 -8.84 1.51
C GLY A 127 9.62 -7.71 0.74
N TYR A 128 9.88 -7.59 -0.56
CA TYR A 128 9.18 -6.62 -1.41
C TYR A 128 7.66 -6.92 -1.45
N VAL A 129 7.28 -8.19 -1.58
CA VAL A 129 5.85 -8.60 -1.57
C VAL A 129 5.16 -8.18 -0.28
N ALA A 130 5.87 -8.12 0.86
CA ALA A 130 5.29 -7.64 2.13
C ALA A 130 4.83 -6.17 2.04
N HIS A 131 5.66 -5.27 1.51
CA HIS A 131 5.32 -3.85 1.35
C HIS A 131 4.24 -3.64 0.28
N HIS A 132 4.40 -4.34 -0.85
CA HIS A 132 3.44 -4.32 -1.95
C HIS A 132 2.06 -4.81 -1.48
N TYR A 133 2.03 -5.86 -0.65
CA TYR A 133 0.80 -6.36 -0.04
C TYR A 133 0.16 -5.30 0.86
N THR A 134 0.91 -4.77 1.82
CA THR A 134 0.40 -3.82 2.82
C THR A 134 -0.20 -2.58 2.17
N ARG A 135 0.45 -2.03 1.14
CA ARG A 135 -0.04 -0.86 0.41
C ARG A 135 -1.25 -1.19 -0.47
N TYR A 136 -1.07 -2.01 -1.50
CA TYR A 136 -2.12 -2.18 -2.51
C TYR A 136 -3.37 -2.91 -2.01
N LEU A 137 -3.26 -3.89 -1.11
CA LEU A 137 -4.46 -4.54 -0.55
C LEU A 137 -5.20 -3.60 0.40
N GLY A 138 -4.49 -2.72 1.09
CA GLY A 138 -5.05 -1.65 1.90
C GLY A 138 -5.86 -0.68 1.05
N ASP A 139 -5.27 -0.18 -0.04
CA ASP A 139 -5.91 0.78 -0.95
C ASP A 139 -7.18 0.20 -1.63
N LEU A 140 -7.13 -1.08 -2.00
CA LEU A 140 -8.27 -1.80 -2.60
C LEU A 140 -9.30 -2.27 -1.55
N SER A 141 -9.04 -2.09 -0.26
CA SER A 141 -9.94 -2.46 0.83
C SER A 141 -10.43 -1.22 1.58
N GLY A 142 -9.71 -0.77 2.62
CA GLY A 142 -10.05 0.42 3.38
C GLY A 142 -9.99 1.71 2.53
N GLY A 143 -9.07 1.76 1.57
CA GLY A 143 -8.94 2.89 0.64
C GLY A 143 -10.22 3.21 -0.14
N GLN A 144 -11.08 2.23 -0.41
CA GLN A 144 -12.36 2.46 -1.10
C GLN A 144 -13.45 3.04 -0.17
N PHE A 145 -13.31 2.88 1.14
CA PHE A 145 -14.09 3.65 2.11
C PHE A 145 -13.58 5.09 2.18
N ILE A 146 -12.26 5.27 2.27
CA ILE A 146 -11.62 6.60 2.29
C ILE A 146 -11.98 7.40 1.03
N ARG A 147 -11.91 6.78 -0.16
CA ARG A 147 -12.36 7.35 -1.44
C ARG A 147 -13.74 7.98 -1.32
N ARG A 148 -14.72 7.22 -0.83
CA ARG A 148 -16.12 7.68 -0.69
C ARG A 148 -16.26 8.80 0.34
N ALA A 149 -15.41 8.82 1.36
CA ALA A 149 -15.38 9.91 2.33
C ALA A 149 -14.79 11.18 1.69
N VAL A 150 -13.68 11.06 0.97
CA VAL A 150 -13.01 12.15 0.26
C VAL A 150 -13.91 12.73 -0.83
N ASP A 151 -14.52 11.91 -1.69
CA ASP A 151 -15.45 12.36 -2.75
C ASP A 151 -16.64 13.15 -2.16
N ARG A 152 -17.10 12.77 -0.96
CA ARG A 152 -18.23 13.43 -0.27
C ARG A 152 -17.81 14.73 0.42
N ALA A 153 -16.67 14.73 1.09
CA ALA A 153 -16.18 15.86 1.86
C ALA A 153 -15.56 16.96 0.98
N TYR A 154 -14.94 16.55 -0.14
CA TYR A 154 -14.15 17.42 -1.00
C TYR A 154 -14.52 17.21 -2.50
N PRO A 155 -15.80 17.45 -2.88
CA PRO A 155 -16.30 17.12 -4.22
C PRO A 155 -15.56 17.82 -5.35
N ASP A 156 -14.95 18.98 -5.08
CA ASP A 156 -14.26 19.80 -6.08
C ASP A 156 -12.75 19.50 -6.20
N LEU A 157 -12.17 18.66 -5.32
CA LEU A 157 -10.73 18.39 -5.34
C LEU A 157 -10.33 17.31 -6.34
N GLY A 158 -11.21 16.37 -6.69
CA GLY A 158 -10.95 15.37 -7.73
C GLY A 158 -9.76 14.43 -7.45
N VAL A 159 -9.52 14.08 -6.18
CA VAL A 159 -8.36 13.28 -5.74
C VAL A 159 -8.33 11.89 -6.40
N ARG A 160 -7.30 11.63 -7.21
CA ARG A 160 -7.17 10.46 -8.09
C ARG A 160 -6.56 9.24 -7.39
N PHE A 161 -5.71 9.43 -6.39
CA PHE A 161 -4.96 8.36 -5.72
C PHE A 161 -5.84 7.17 -5.30
N PHE A 162 -7.01 7.45 -4.73
CA PHE A 162 -7.93 6.43 -4.23
C PHE A 162 -8.73 5.70 -5.32
N THR A 163 -8.64 6.16 -6.58
CA THR A 163 -9.42 5.63 -7.71
C THR A 163 -8.57 4.72 -8.61
N PHE A 164 -9.00 3.47 -8.76
CA PHE A 164 -8.35 2.46 -9.61
C PHE A 164 -9.13 2.28 -10.92
N GLU A 165 -9.04 3.25 -11.84
CA GLU A 165 -9.83 3.28 -13.09
C GLU A 165 -9.59 2.06 -13.99
N GLU A 166 -8.36 1.55 -14.01
CA GLU A 166 -7.96 0.38 -14.80
C GLU A 166 -8.32 -0.95 -14.15
N VAL A 167 -8.73 -0.94 -12.87
CA VAL A 167 -9.11 -2.14 -12.13
C VAL A 167 -10.62 -2.37 -12.23
N ALA A 168 -11.02 -3.21 -13.18
CA ALA A 168 -12.43 -3.53 -13.40
C ALA A 168 -13.15 -4.12 -12.17
N SER A 169 -12.42 -4.88 -11.33
CA SER A 169 -12.96 -5.46 -10.12
C SER A 169 -11.91 -5.50 -9.01
N PRO A 170 -11.98 -4.58 -8.03
CA PRO A 170 -11.11 -4.61 -6.85
C PRO A 170 -11.21 -5.96 -6.12
N LYS A 171 -12.38 -6.58 -6.08
CA LYS A 171 -12.54 -7.91 -5.48
C LYS A 171 -11.73 -8.96 -6.23
N ALA A 172 -11.86 -9.04 -7.56
CA ALA A 172 -11.15 -10.05 -8.35
C ALA A 172 -9.64 -9.89 -8.24
N LEU A 173 -9.13 -8.66 -8.29
CA LEU A 173 -7.70 -8.39 -8.14
C LEU A 173 -7.20 -8.81 -6.75
N LYS A 174 -7.93 -8.46 -5.68
CA LYS A 174 -7.57 -8.91 -4.32
C LYS A 174 -7.65 -10.41 -4.14
N ASP A 175 -8.53 -11.11 -4.85
CA ASP A 175 -8.62 -12.57 -4.79
C ASP A 175 -7.45 -13.21 -5.56
N GLN A 176 -7.09 -12.66 -6.73
CA GLN A 176 -5.90 -13.08 -7.48
C GLN A 176 -4.62 -12.86 -6.67
N TYR A 177 -4.48 -11.72 -5.99
CA TYR A 177 -3.33 -11.43 -5.15
C TYR A 177 -3.16 -12.50 -4.05
N ARG A 178 -4.26 -12.86 -3.36
CA ARG A 178 -4.24 -13.89 -2.33
C ARG A 178 -3.88 -15.26 -2.90
N ALA A 179 -4.42 -15.59 -4.07
CA ALA A 179 -4.05 -16.84 -4.77
C ALA A 179 -2.55 -16.88 -5.09
N ASN A 180 -1.94 -15.76 -5.50
CA ASN A 180 -0.51 -15.67 -5.72
C ASN A 180 0.30 -15.89 -4.44
N LEU A 181 -0.11 -15.28 -3.32
CA LEU A 181 0.50 -15.51 -2.00
C LEU A 181 0.45 -16.99 -1.61
N ASP A 182 -0.71 -17.64 -1.80
CA ASP A 182 -0.90 -19.05 -1.45
C ASP A 182 -0.11 -20.00 -2.37
N ALA A 183 0.12 -19.62 -3.63
CA ALA A 183 0.84 -20.42 -4.62
C ALA A 183 2.37 -20.23 -4.57
N THR A 184 2.87 -19.21 -3.86
CA THR A 184 4.30 -18.92 -3.82
C THR A 184 5.03 -20.01 -3.01
N PRO A 185 6.09 -20.64 -3.54
CA PRO A 185 6.74 -21.80 -2.91
C PRO A 185 7.74 -21.39 -1.82
N TRP A 186 7.32 -20.51 -0.91
CA TRP A 186 8.11 -20.14 0.28
C TRP A 186 8.02 -21.24 1.34
N ASP A 187 9.18 -21.59 1.91
CA ASP A 187 9.24 -22.42 3.10
C ASP A 187 8.74 -21.65 4.34
N ASP A 188 8.56 -22.36 5.46
CA ASP A 188 8.00 -21.78 6.68
C ASP A 188 8.88 -20.64 7.23
N ALA A 189 10.20 -20.74 7.11
CA ALA A 189 11.12 -19.70 7.56
C ALA A 189 10.98 -18.41 6.74
N GLU A 190 10.81 -18.53 5.42
CA GLU A 190 10.60 -17.39 4.54
C GLU A 190 9.21 -16.77 4.75
N ARG A 191 8.18 -17.60 4.98
CA ARG A 191 6.82 -17.14 5.35
C ARG A 191 6.83 -16.33 6.65
N ASP A 192 7.54 -16.80 7.67
CA ASP A 192 7.70 -16.09 8.94
C ASP A 192 8.42 -14.74 8.76
N ARG A 193 9.46 -14.71 7.92
CA ARG A 193 10.17 -13.46 7.59
C ARG A 193 9.27 -12.49 6.85
N VAL A 194 8.45 -12.95 5.90
CA VAL A 194 7.47 -12.11 5.19
C VAL A 194 6.44 -11.55 6.15
N VAL A 195 5.89 -12.36 7.06
CA VAL A 195 4.94 -11.87 8.07
C VAL A 195 5.57 -10.80 8.96
N ALA A 196 6.82 -11.01 9.41
CA ALA A 196 7.55 -10.01 10.18
C ALA A 196 7.75 -8.71 9.40
N GLU A 197 8.03 -8.79 8.10
CA GLU A 197 8.18 -7.63 7.24
C GLU A 197 6.84 -6.91 6.98
N ILE A 198 5.72 -7.63 6.87
CA ILE A 198 4.39 -7.02 6.77
C ILE A 198 4.09 -6.20 8.03
N ARG A 199 4.40 -6.73 9.22
CA ARG A 199 4.28 -5.97 10.48
C ARG A 199 5.16 -4.73 10.48
N ARG A 200 6.39 -4.85 9.97
CA ARG A 200 7.30 -3.70 9.81
C ARG A 200 6.71 -2.65 8.85
N ALA A 201 6.12 -3.07 7.73
CA ALA A 201 5.46 -2.17 6.79
C ALA A 201 4.29 -1.42 7.43
N TYR A 202 3.46 -2.10 8.23
CA TYR A 202 2.41 -1.43 9.03
C TYR A 202 3.01 -0.44 10.04
N ALA A 203 4.06 -0.82 10.77
CA ALA A 203 4.70 0.07 11.74
C ALA A 203 5.30 1.32 11.09
N LEU A 204 5.95 1.18 9.94
CA LEU A 204 6.48 2.30 9.15
C LEU A 204 5.35 3.21 8.66
N ASN A 205 4.26 2.62 8.18
CA ASN A 205 3.07 3.35 7.76
C ASN A 205 2.46 4.17 8.91
N THR A 206 2.27 3.54 10.08
CA THR A 206 1.77 4.22 11.28
C THR A 206 2.70 5.34 11.71
N THR A 207 4.01 5.11 11.68
CA THR A 207 5.01 6.12 12.04
C THR A 207 4.95 7.33 11.10
N LEU A 208 4.85 7.10 9.79
CA LEU A 208 4.67 8.15 8.78
C LEU A 208 3.40 8.97 9.04
N PHE A 209 2.25 8.32 9.25
CA PHE A 209 0.99 9.04 9.45
C PHE A 209 0.96 9.80 10.78
N ASN A 210 1.54 9.25 11.85
CA ASN A 210 1.65 9.94 13.13
C ASN A 210 2.58 11.16 13.04
N ALA A 211 3.66 11.10 12.26
CA ALA A 211 4.52 12.26 12.03
C ALA A 211 3.79 13.41 11.32
N LEU A 212 2.75 13.09 10.55
CA LEU A 212 1.90 14.08 9.90
C LEU A 212 0.82 14.67 10.82
N ASP A 213 0.59 14.13 12.02
CA ASP A 213 -0.31 14.76 13.00
C ASP A 213 0.31 16.05 13.59
N HIS A 214 1.61 16.26 13.40
CA HIS A 214 2.36 17.42 13.86
C HIS A 214 2.96 18.24 12.68
N PRO A 215 3.03 19.57 12.81
CA PRO A 215 3.74 20.39 11.84
C PRO A 215 5.22 19.96 11.75
N ALA A 216 5.81 20.15 10.57
CA ALA A 216 7.21 19.82 10.28
C ALA A 216 8.18 20.65 11.13
#